data_AF-A0AA89C6W0-F1
#
_entry.id   AF-A0AA89C6W0-F1
#
_cell.length_a   1.000
_cell.length_b   1.000
_cell.length_c   1.000
_cell.angle_alpha   90.00
_cell.angle_beta   90.00
_cell.angle_gamma   90.00
#
_symmetry.space_group_name_H-M   'P 1'
#
loop_
_entity.id
_entity.type
_entity.pdbx_description
1 polymer ?
#
loop_
_entity_poly.entity_id
_entity_poly.type
_entity_poly.pdbx_seq_one_letter_code
_entity_poly.pdbx_strand_id
1 'polypeptide(L)'
;MSRKTSKQEKDTWTSFVQLVQTYAETSVLKTNVEKVPKDVIENTYDDRGMDLLHYAIIANNTEAVSLLFHKGFFKPPHEFHSFPYVHLAARLGHKTILGLLLQERPNDNQPEAFSYKTKSDQARTNFDDHDREKKTPLDLAGKHGHLKCVNTILDHYQSQSFRSGKFKGNEDYIEMTCKLDSPHALRLLLSQSPTEEEIKKAVGAALKNARPECLDVLLRLKTNLSSLFEGMNLYHVLYSYSLSFDKKWYERLLAVTTVKSRKFEGIALHGYLKLIPRVGLEEKMVLALLRHGADPDCYVDGHYPITIFVDSLLQDLGRNNLHGYSF
;
A
#
# COMPACT_ATOMS: atom_id res chain seq x y z
N MET A 1 -9.24 20.42 -23.26
CA MET A 1 -10.03 21.62 -23.59
C MET A 1 -11.34 21.54 -22.80
N SER A 2 -11.50 22.38 -21.78
CA SER A 2 -12.71 22.43 -20.95
C SER A 2 -13.88 22.97 -21.80
N ARG A 3 -14.80 22.10 -22.23
CA ARG A 3 -16.06 22.53 -22.85
C ARG A 3 -16.84 23.30 -21.77
N LYS A 4 -17.13 24.58 -21.99
CA LYS A 4 -18.08 25.32 -21.15
C LYS A 4 -19.44 24.65 -21.32
N THR A 5 -19.87 23.90 -20.31
CA THR A 5 -21.17 23.24 -20.29
C THR A 5 -22.28 24.28 -20.37
N SER A 6 -23.21 24.08 -21.31
CA SER A 6 -24.40 24.92 -21.44
C SER A 6 -25.25 24.84 -20.16
N LYS A 7 -26.08 25.87 -19.89
CA LYS A 7 -26.95 25.87 -18.70
C LYS A 7 -27.82 24.61 -18.62
N GLN A 8 -28.30 24.15 -19.76
CA GLN A 8 -29.12 22.94 -19.87
C GLN A 8 -28.33 21.66 -19.57
N GLU A 9 -27.06 21.57 -19.95
CA GLU A 9 -26.18 20.43 -19.59
C GLU A 9 -25.86 20.39 -18.09
N LYS A 10 -25.77 21.55 -17.43
CA LYS A 10 -25.60 21.61 -15.97
C LYS A 10 -26.86 21.17 -15.22
N ASP A 11 -28.03 21.55 -15.72
CA ASP A 11 -29.32 21.17 -15.12
C ASP A 11 -29.57 19.66 -15.29
N THR A 12 -29.25 19.08 -16.47
CA THR A 12 -29.35 17.63 -16.70
C THR A 12 -28.34 16.85 -15.86
N TRP A 13 -27.10 17.34 -15.75
CA TRP A 13 -26.09 16.76 -14.86
C TRP A 13 -26.56 16.70 -13.41
N THR A 14 -27.06 17.82 -12.89
CA THR A 14 -27.53 17.91 -11.51
C THR A 14 -28.71 16.96 -11.27
N SER A 15 -29.60 16.83 -12.25
CA SER A 15 -30.69 15.84 -12.23
C SER A 15 -30.18 14.40 -12.18
N PHE A 16 -29.18 14.03 -12.99
CA PHE A 16 -28.59 12.68 -12.94
C PHE A 16 -27.97 12.37 -11.57
N VAL A 17 -27.18 13.31 -11.04
CA VAL A 17 -26.55 13.16 -9.72
C VAL A 17 -27.63 13.00 -8.63
N GLN A 18 -28.70 13.80 -8.69
CA GLN A 18 -29.81 13.70 -7.75
C GLN A 18 -30.49 12.33 -7.83
N LEU A 19 -30.82 11.84 -9.03
CA LEU A 19 -31.47 10.53 -9.23
C LEU A 19 -30.65 9.40 -8.62
N VAL A 20 -29.34 9.44 -8.81
CA VAL A 20 -28.40 8.45 -8.27
C VAL A 20 -28.33 8.53 -6.74
N GLN A 21 -28.30 9.74 -6.17
CA GLN A 21 -28.20 9.95 -4.73
C GLN A 21 -29.50 9.67 -3.97
N THR A 22 -30.67 9.87 -4.58
CA THR A 22 -31.97 9.64 -3.95
C THR A 22 -32.51 8.23 -4.18
N TYR A 23 -31.71 7.32 -4.77
CA TYR A 23 -32.15 5.97 -5.15
C TYR A 23 -33.46 5.97 -5.94
N ALA A 24 -33.59 6.92 -6.89
CA ALA A 24 -34.76 6.95 -7.75
C ALA A 24 -34.90 5.63 -8.52
N GLU A 25 -36.13 5.29 -8.94
CA GLU A 25 -36.38 4.06 -9.69
C GLU A 25 -35.41 3.93 -10.87
N THR A 26 -34.82 2.74 -11.01
CA THR A 26 -33.84 2.44 -12.06
C THR A 26 -34.39 2.68 -13.46
N SER A 27 -35.70 2.55 -13.63
CA SER A 27 -36.47 2.90 -14.82
C SER A 27 -36.27 4.36 -15.24
N VAL A 28 -36.39 5.30 -14.30
CA VAL A 28 -36.27 6.74 -14.54
C VAL A 28 -34.83 7.10 -14.90
N LEU A 29 -33.86 6.56 -14.17
CA LEU A 29 -32.45 6.76 -14.49
C LEU A 29 -32.14 6.24 -15.90
N LYS A 30 -32.60 5.02 -16.23
CA LYS A 30 -32.43 4.40 -17.55
C LYS A 30 -32.98 5.28 -18.67
N THR A 31 -34.23 5.74 -18.54
CA THR A 31 -34.86 6.58 -19.56
C THR A 31 -34.13 7.91 -19.74
N ASN A 32 -33.59 8.49 -18.68
CA ASN A 32 -32.86 9.76 -18.79
C ASN A 32 -31.47 9.57 -19.42
N VAL A 33 -30.73 8.51 -19.08
CA VAL A 33 -29.42 8.26 -19.71
C VAL A 33 -29.54 7.87 -21.18
N GLU A 34 -30.64 7.25 -21.60
CA GLU A 34 -30.90 6.91 -23.01
C GLU A 34 -31.21 8.15 -23.88
N LYS A 35 -31.67 9.26 -23.29
CA LYS A 35 -31.97 10.50 -24.01
C LYS A 35 -30.74 11.35 -24.30
N VAL A 36 -29.63 11.09 -23.61
CA VAL A 36 -28.41 11.92 -23.67
C VAL A 36 -27.29 11.13 -24.35
N PRO A 37 -26.52 11.74 -25.27
CA PRO A 37 -25.40 11.06 -25.90
C PRO A 37 -24.37 10.55 -24.88
N LYS A 38 -23.81 9.37 -25.14
CA LYS A 38 -22.85 8.72 -24.25
C LYS A 38 -21.65 9.60 -23.88
N ASP A 39 -21.08 10.27 -24.88
CA ASP A 39 -19.93 11.17 -24.74
C ASP A 39 -20.19 12.31 -23.75
N VAL A 40 -21.42 12.83 -23.72
CA VAL A 40 -21.80 13.91 -22.78
C VAL A 40 -21.83 13.37 -21.35
N ILE A 41 -22.38 12.17 -21.13
CA ILE A 41 -22.47 11.57 -19.80
C ILE A 41 -21.07 11.24 -19.26
N GLU A 42 -20.20 10.65 -20.08
CA GLU A 42 -18.86 10.23 -19.65
C GLU A 42 -17.91 11.41 -19.42
N ASN A 43 -18.01 12.48 -20.22
CA ASN A 43 -17.11 13.63 -20.11
C ASN A 43 -17.62 14.76 -19.21
N THR A 44 -18.77 14.59 -18.55
CA THR A 44 -19.29 15.58 -17.59
C THR A 44 -18.85 15.22 -16.17
N TYR A 45 -18.27 16.20 -15.48
CA TYR A 45 -17.81 16.09 -14.10
C TYR A 45 -17.96 17.45 -13.38
N ASP A 46 -17.97 17.41 -12.05
CA ASP A 46 -18.04 18.62 -11.21
C ASP A 46 -16.67 19.31 -11.03
N ASP A 47 -16.63 20.42 -10.29
CA ASP A 47 -15.39 21.17 -10.01
C ASP A 47 -14.32 20.34 -9.24
N ARG A 48 -14.70 19.20 -8.67
CA ARG A 48 -13.80 18.25 -8.00
C ARG A 48 -13.29 17.16 -8.94
N GLY A 49 -13.73 17.16 -10.19
CA GLY A 49 -13.44 16.11 -11.17
C GLY A 49 -14.27 14.83 -10.96
N MET A 50 -15.39 14.91 -10.24
CA MET A 50 -16.25 13.76 -9.94
C MET A 50 -17.30 13.61 -11.03
N ASP A 51 -17.30 12.46 -11.70
CA ASP A 51 -18.31 12.09 -12.70
C ASP A 51 -19.52 11.35 -12.06
N LEU A 52 -20.46 10.88 -12.89
CA LEU A 52 -21.72 10.28 -12.45
C LEU A 52 -21.47 8.94 -11.74
N LEU A 53 -20.47 8.19 -12.19
CA LEU A 53 -20.09 6.92 -11.57
C LEU A 53 -19.51 7.16 -10.18
N HIS A 54 -18.72 8.22 -9.96
CA HIS A 54 -18.26 8.58 -8.62
C HIS A 54 -19.43 8.82 -7.66
N TYR A 55 -20.47 9.56 -8.09
CA TYR A 55 -21.64 9.81 -7.27
C TYR A 55 -22.44 8.53 -6.99
N ALA A 56 -22.52 7.60 -7.96
CA ALA A 56 -23.14 6.30 -7.76
C ALA A 56 -22.39 5.44 -6.74
N ILE A 57 -21.06 5.48 -6.77
CA ILE A 57 -20.21 4.81 -5.79
C ILE A 57 -20.40 5.45 -4.41
N ILE A 58 -20.33 6.78 -4.28
CA ILE A 58 -20.50 7.48 -2.99
C ILE A 58 -21.88 7.20 -2.37
N ALA A 59 -22.91 7.16 -3.20
CA ALA A 59 -24.26 6.83 -2.77
C ALA A 59 -24.44 5.34 -2.48
N ASN A 60 -23.44 4.48 -2.69
CA ASN A 60 -23.58 3.02 -2.63
C ASN A 60 -24.80 2.50 -3.42
N ASN A 61 -25.09 3.12 -4.57
CA ASN A 61 -26.23 2.77 -5.41
C ASN A 61 -25.81 1.69 -6.43
N THR A 62 -25.85 0.43 -5.98
CA THR A 62 -25.43 -0.74 -6.75
C THR A 62 -26.17 -0.90 -8.07
N GLU A 63 -27.45 -0.54 -8.08
CA GLU A 63 -28.35 -0.64 -9.22
C GLU A 63 -27.99 0.39 -10.28
N ALA A 64 -27.68 1.63 -9.87
CA ALA A 64 -27.19 2.66 -10.77
C ALA A 64 -25.85 2.27 -11.39
N VAL A 65 -24.89 1.79 -10.58
CA VAL A 65 -23.59 1.29 -11.10
C VAL A 65 -23.80 0.16 -12.11
N SER A 66 -24.64 -0.82 -11.76
CA SER A 66 -24.94 -1.96 -12.65
C SER A 66 -25.58 -1.52 -13.96
N LEU A 67 -26.54 -0.59 -13.89
CA LEU A 67 -27.20 -0.03 -15.07
C LEU A 67 -26.21 0.71 -15.97
N LEU A 68 -25.35 1.56 -15.39
CA LEU A 68 -24.35 2.32 -16.12
C LEU A 68 -23.39 1.37 -16.88
N PHE A 69 -22.87 0.34 -16.20
CA PHE A 69 -22.02 -0.65 -16.88
C PHE A 69 -22.77 -1.50 -17.90
N HIS A 70 -24.01 -1.91 -17.63
CA HIS A 70 -24.80 -2.67 -18.60
C HIS A 70 -25.04 -1.87 -19.89
N LYS A 71 -25.18 -0.55 -19.78
CA LYS A 71 -25.29 0.37 -20.92
C LYS A 71 -23.95 0.76 -21.55
N GLY A 72 -22.84 0.25 -21.01
CA GLY A 72 -21.50 0.46 -21.55
C GLY A 72 -20.86 1.79 -21.14
N PHE A 73 -21.41 2.52 -20.17
CA PHE A 73 -20.82 3.75 -19.65
C PHE A 73 -19.60 3.47 -18.76
N PHE A 74 -18.65 4.40 -18.77
CA PHE A 74 -17.47 4.44 -17.89
C PHE A 74 -16.61 3.17 -17.95
N LYS A 75 -16.64 2.44 -19.07
CA LYS A 75 -15.76 1.28 -19.31
C LYS A 75 -14.45 1.73 -19.98
N PRO A 76 -13.35 0.97 -19.89
CA PRO A 76 -12.13 1.27 -20.64
C PRO A 76 -12.46 1.44 -22.14
N PRO A 77 -11.88 2.44 -22.83
CA PRO A 77 -10.73 3.26 -22.45
C PRO A 77 -11.08 4.54 -21.65
N HIS A 78 -12.29 4.67 -21.09
CA HIS A 78 -12.65 5.85 -20.30
C HIS A 78 -11.73 6.02 -19.08
N GLU A 79 -11.19 7.24 -18.92
CA GLU A 79 -10.31 7.66 -17.83
C GLU A 79 -11.06 8.58 -16.87
N PHE A 80 -10.84 8.38 -15.57
CA PHE A 80 -11.37 9.26 -14.52
C PHE A 80 -10.52 10.52 -14.39
N HIS A 81 -11.14 11.63 -13.98
CA HIS A 81 -10.44 12.91 -13.77
C HIS A 81 -9.99 13.17 -12.33
N SER A 82 -10.43 12.33 -11.39
CA SER A 82 -10.14 12.51 -9.96
C SER A 82 -9.80 11.20 -9.26
N PHE A 83 -10.68 10.70 -8.40
CA PHE A 83 -10.43 9.58 -7.52
C PHE A 83 -10.72 8.25 -8.24
N PRO A 84 -9.77 7.32 -8.38
CA PRO A 84 -10.02 6.09 -9.11
C PRO A 84 -11.18 5.28 -8.52
N TYR A 85 -12.08 4.77 -9.36
CA TYR A 85 -13.32 4.13 -8.89
C TYR A 85 -13.10 2.94 -7.94
N VAL A 86 -12.18 2.03 -8.27
CA VAL A 86 -11.85 0.85 -7.46
C VAL A 86 -11.35 1.26 -6.08
N HIS A 87 -10.52 2.30 -6.03
CA HIS A 87 -9.99 2.86 -4.78
C HIS A 87 -11.12 3.46 -3.94
N LEU A 88 -12.09 4.13 -4.58
CA LEU A 88 -13.18 4.81 -3.87
C LEU A 88 -14.11 3.79 -3.22
N ALA A 89 -14.50 2.77 -3.98
CA ALA A 89 -15.32 1.68 -3.48
C ALA A 89 -14.62 0.91 -2.34
N ALA A 90 -13.30 0.67 -2.48
CA ALA A 90 -12.50 0.03 -1.44
C ALA A 90 -12.41 0.88 -0.16
N ARG A 91 -12.21 2.19 -0.31
CA ARG A 91 -12.17 3.15 0.81
C ARG A 91 -13.50 3.25 1.55
N LEU A 92 -14.63 3.22 0.83
CA LEU A 92 -15.96 3.35 1.41
C LEU A 92 -16.55 2.00 1.88
N GLY A 93 -15.88 0.89 1.58
CA GLY A 93 -16.30 -0.45 2.01
C GLY A 93 -17.44 -1.04 1.19
N HIS A 94 -17.68 -0.54 -0.03
CA HIS A 94 -18.78 -0.96 -0.88
C HIS A 94 -18.43 -2.23 -1.67
N LYS A 95 -18.41 -3.38 -0.97
CA LYS A 95 -18.01 -4.70 -1.51
C LYS A 95 -18.68 -5.03 -2.86
N THR A 96 -19.99 -4.84 -2.98
CA THR A 96 -20.74 -5.21 -4.19
C THR A 96 -20.32 -4.36 -5.39
N ILE A 97 -20.22 -3.05 -5.21
CA ILE A 97 -19.75 -2.11 -6.23
C ILE A 97 -18.29 -2.40 -6.59
N LEU A 98 -17.45 -2.65 -5.60
CA LEU A 98 -16.05 -3.05 -5.80
C LEU A 98 -15.94 -4.31 -6.67
N GLY A 99 -16.76 -5.33 -6.42
CA GLY A 99 -16.81 -6.53 -7.25
C GLY A 99 -17.18 -6.23 -8.71
N LEU A 100 -18.19 -5.40 -8.95
CA LEU A 100 -18.58 -4.95 -10.30
C LEU A 100 -17.44 -4.19 -10.98
N LEU A 101 -16.77 -3.30 -10.26
CA LEU A 101 -15.64 -2.53 -10.78
C LEU A 101 -14.46 -3.43 -11.15
N LEU A 102 -14.12 -4.41 -10.34
CA LEU A 102 -13.03 -5.35 -10.65
C LEU A 102 -13.38 -6.24 -11.86
N GLN A 103 -14.65 -6.54 -12.09
CA GLN A 103 -15.09 -7.28 -13.28
C GLN A 103 -15.04 -6.42 -14.56
N GLU A 104 -15.55 -5.19 -14.50
CA GLU A 104 -15.69 -4.32 -15.68
C GLU A 104 -14.43 -3.47 -15.97
N ARG A 105 -13.58 -3.28 -14.95
CA ARG A 105 -12.35 -2.48 -14.97
C ARG A 105 -11.20 -3.20 -14.24
N PRO A 106 -10.81 -4.43 -14.64
CA PRO A 106 -9.83 -5.25 -13.92
C PRO A 106 -8.43 -4.62 -13.79
N ASN A 107 -8.07 -3.74 -14.73
CA ASN A 107 -6.75 -3.07 -14.75
C ASN A 107 -6.63 -1.90 -13.76
N ASP A 108 -7.75 -1.43 -13.20
CA ASP A 108 -7.76 -0.32 -12.24
C ASP A 108 -7.36 -0.75 -10.81
N ASN A 109 -7.17 -2.06 -10.59
CA ASN A 109 -6.69 -2.63 -9.32
C ASN A 109 -5.16 -2.52 -9.18
N GLN A 110 -4.63 -1.32 -9.30
CA GLN A 110 -3.19 -1.01 -9.27
C GLN A 110 -2.92 0.17 -8.33
N PRO A 111 -1.68 0.32 -7.82
CA PRO A 111 -1.31 1.49 -7.01
C PRO A 111 -1.42 2.79 -7.82
N GLU A 112 -2.17 3.76 -7.31
CA GLU A 112 -2.36 5.05 -7.98
C GLU A 112 -2.13 6.23 -7.04
N ALA A 113 -1.59 7.33 -7.58
CA ALA A 113 -1.46 8.60 -6.89
C ALA A 113 -2.63 9.52 -7.27
N PHE A 114 -3.43 9.94 -6.30
CA PHE A 114 -4.58 10.81 -6.52
C PHE A 114 -4.77 11.78 -5.35
N SER A 115 -5.35 12.94 -5.62
CA SER A 115 -5.68 13.96 -4.62
C SER A 115 -7.18 13.93 -4.33
N TYR A 116 -7.55 13.87 -3.05
CA TYR A 116 -8.93 14.00 -2.61
C TYR A 116 -9.23 15.47 -2.32
N LYS A 117 -10.17 16.06 -3.06
CA LYS A 117 -10.64 17.42 -2.80
C LYS A 117 -12.10 17.36 -2.36
N THR A 118 -12.42 17.42 -1.06
CA THR A 118 -13.82 17.60 -0.64
C THR A 118 -14.05 18.86 0.18
N LYS A 119 -15.25 19.44 0.02
CA LYS A 119 -15.69 20.62 0.77
C LYS A 119 -16.00 20.31 2.25
N SER A 120 -16.15 19.04 2.63
CA SER A 120 -16.39 18.60 4.02
C SER A 120 -15.12 18.47 4.86
N ASP A 121 -13.94 18.66 4.27
CA ASP A 121 -12.64 18.44 4.92
C ASP A 121 -12.20 19.53 5.91
N GLN A 122 -13.04 20.54 6.21
CA GLN A 122 -12.75 21.49 7.29
C GLN A 122 -13.16 20.99 8.69
N ALA A 123 -14.00 19.95 8.81
CA ALA A 123 -14.58 19.60 10.11
C ALA A 123 -14.06 18.29 10.72
N ARG A 124 -13.66 17.29 9.95
CA ARG A 124 -13.25 15.98 10.52
C ARG A 124 -12.30 15.22 9.61
N THR A 125 -11.00 15.42 9.80
CA THR A 125 -9.94 14.40 9.90
C THR A 125 -8.62 15.07 9.53
N ASN A 126 -7.64 14.98 10.44
CA ASN A 126 -6.25 15.35 10.18
C ASN A 126 -5.74 14.45 9.05
N PHE A 127 -5.76 14.91 7.80
CA PHE A 127 -5.01 14.24 6.74
C PHE A 127 -3.59 14.78 6.78
N ASP A 128 -2.65 13.90 7.12
CA ASP A 128 -1.23 14.06 6.80
C ASP A 128 -1.10 14.14 5.28
N ASP A 129 -1.20 15.36 4.75
CA ASP A 129 -1.05 15.72 3.33
C ASP A 129 0.43 15.74 2.89
N HIS A 130 1.23 14.82 3.45
CA HIS A 130 2.66 14.74 3.17
C HIS A 130 3.10 13.56 2.30
N ASP A 131 2.22 12.60 2.00
CA ASP A 131 2.58 11.49 1.12
C ASP A 131 1.90 11.56 -0.25
N ARG A 132 2.70 11.95 -1.25
CA ARG A 132 2.48 11.65 -2.67
C ARG A 132 2.67 10.16 -2.98
N GLU A 133 2.52 9.29 -1.99
CA GLU A 133 2.65 7.85 -2.18
C GLU A 133 1.45 7.29 -2.94
N LYS A 134 1.74 6.37 -3.86
CA LYS A 134 0.72 5.61 -4.56
C LYS A 134 0.00 4.72 -3.56
N LYS A 135 -1.32 4.85 -3.49
CA LYS A 135 -2.17 4.04 -2.61
C LYS A 135 -2.74 2.91 -3.43
N THR A 136 -2.87 1.73 -2.83
CA THR A 136 -3.57 0.59 -3.46
C THR A 136 -5.01 0.52 -2.94
N PRO A 137 -5.95 -0.05 -3.72
CA PRO A 137 -7.29 -0.31 -3.21
C PRO A 137 -7.27 -1.21 -1.98
N LEU A 138 -6.36 -2.20 -1.99
CA LEU A 138 -6.16 -3.12 -0.87
C LEU A 138 -5.79 -2.39 0.42
N ASP A 139 -4.85 -1.44 0.35
CA ASP A 139 -4.43 -0.68 1.52
C ASP A 139 -5.51 0.28 2.03
N LEU A 140 -6.30 0.88 1.13
CA LEU A 140 -7.46 1.69 1.53
C LEU A 140 -8.53 0.85 2.23
N ALA A 141 -8.89 -0.31 1.67
CA ALA A 141 -9.83 -1.23 2.31
C ALA A 141 -9.32 -1.68 3.69
N GLY A 142 -8.03 -2.01 3.79
CA GLY A 142 -7.35 -2.36 5.02
C GLY A 142 -7.39 -1.23 6.06
N LYS A 143 -7.03 -0.01 5.65
CA LYS A 143 -6.92 1.16 6.52
C LYS A 143 -8.26 1.55 7.14
N HIS A 144 -9.36 1.36 6.40
CA HIS A 144 -10.72 1.68 6.83
C HIS A 144 -11.49 0.49 7.42
N GLY A 145 -10.84 -0.66 7.64
CA GLY A 145 -11.46 -1.79 8.33
C GLY A 145 -12.40 -2.65 7.47
N HIS A 146 -12.36 -2.52 6.16
CA HIS A 146 -13.30 -3.17 5.25
C HIS A 146 -12.86 -4.57 4.83
N LEU A 147 -12.91 -5.52 5.77
CA LEU A 147 -12.48 -6.92 5.58
C LEU A 147 -13.11 -7.59 4.35
N LYS A 148 -14.40 -7.39 4.09
CA LYS A 148 -15.08 -7.96 2.92
C LYS A 148 -14.48 -7.43 1.60
N CYS A 149 -14.08 -6.16 1.57
CA CYS A 149 -13.42 -5.57 0.40
C CYS A 149 -11.99 -6.09 0.24
N VAL A 150 -11.26 -6.23 1.35
CA VAL A 150 -9.92 -6.87 1.36
C VAL A 150 -10.00 -8.25 0.70
N ASN A 151 -10.91 -9.10 1.14
CA ASN A 151 -11.05 -10.45 0.57
C ASN A 151 -11.39 -10.40 -0.93
N THR A 152 -12.34 -9.55 -1.34
CA THR A 152 -12.71 -9.41 -2.76
C THR A 152 -11.56 -8.92 -3.65
N ILE A 153 -10.70 -8.03 -3.14
CA ILE A 153 -9.51 -7.56 -3.88
C ILE A 153 -8.47 -8.68 -3.99
N LEU A 154 -8.25 -9.43 -2.91
CA LEU A 154 -7.32 -10.56 -2.91
C LEU A 154 -7.81 -11.69 -3.83
N ASP A 155 -9.11 -12.00 -3.82
CA ASP A 155 -9.76 -12.95 -4.75
C ASP A 155 -9.48 -12.58 -6.21
N HIS A 156 -9.57 -11.28 -6.53
CA HIS A 156 -9.30 -10.78 -7.86
C HIS A 156 -7.81 -10.86 -8.25
N TYR A 157 -6.87 -10.56 -7.33
CA TYR A 157 -5.44 -10.79 -7.59
C TYR A 157 -5.15 -12.28 -7.84
N GLN A 158 -5.82 -13.15 -7.11
CA GLN A 158 -5.67 -14.59 -7.21
C GLN A 158 -6.17 -15.12 -8.57
N SER A 159 -7.31 -14.63 -9.04
CA SER A 159 -7.88 -15.02 -10.34
C SER A 159 -7.02 -14.55 -11.52
N GLN A 160 -6.35 -13.40 -11.41
CA GLN A 160 -5.41 -12.93 -12.43
C GLN A 160 -4.09 -13.71 -12.47
N SER A 161 -3.69 -14.38 -11.38
CA SER A 161 -2.36 -14.99 -11.28
C SER A 161 -2.17 -16.31 -12.05
N PHE A 162 -3.22 -16.90 -12.67
CA PHE A 162 -3.16 -18.13 -13.51
C PHE A 162 -2.24 -19.28 -13.03
N ARG A 163 -2.01 -19.44 -11.71
CA ARG A 163 -1.21 -20.56 -11.20
C ARG A 163 -2.12 -21.75 -10.91
N SER A 164 -1.87 -22.82 -11.66
CA SER A 164 -2.52 -24.14 -11.71
C SER A 164 -2.43 -24.97 -10.41
N GLY A 165 -2.52 -24.37 -9.23
CA GLY A 165 -2.56 -25.05 -7.94
C GLY A 165 -3.87 -24.78 -7.22
N LYS A 166 -4.48 -25.81 -6.63
CA LYS A 166 -5.61 -25.67 -5.69
C LYS A 166 -5.17 -24.79 -4.51
N PHE A 167 -5.45 -23.49 -4.58
CA PHE A 167 -5.30 -22.58 -3.45
C PHE A 167 -6.33 -22.96 -2.38
N LYS A 168 -5.89 -23.01 -1.12
CA LYS A 168 -6.68 -23.52 0.02
C LYS A 168 -6.86 -22.40 1.04
N GLY A 169 -7.79 -21.48 0.75
CA GLY A 169 -8.40 -20.61 1.77
C GLY A 169 -7.52 -19.48 2.32
N ASN A 170 -7.81 -19.06 3.56
CA ASN A 170 -7.29 -17.86 4.22
C ASN A 170 -5.76 -17.81 4.36
N GLU A 171 -5.06 -18.96 4.37
CA GLU A 171 -3.60 -19.02 4.52
C GLU A 171 -2.89 -18.20 3.45
N ASP A 172 -3.46 -18.17 2.26
CA ASP A 172 -2.91 -17.54 1.08
C ASP A 172 -3.07 -16.01 1.09
N TYR A 173 -4.08 -15.48 1.81
CA TYR A 173 -4.35 -14.05 1.89
C TYR A 173 -3.33 -13.29 2.75
N ILE A 174 -2.89 -13.87 3.87
CA ILE A 174 -1.90 -13.24 4.76
C ILE A 174 -0.55 -13.18 4.05
N GLU A 175 -0.16 -14.25 3.34
CA GLU A 175 1.06 -14.24 2.53
C GLU A 175 0.96 -13.23 1.37
N MET A 176 -0.19 -13.19 0.68
CA MET A 176 -0.41 -12.29 -0.45
C MET A 176 -0.41 -10.81 -0.03
N THR A 177 -1.01 -10.46 1.11
CA THR A 177 -0.97 -9.08 1.63
C THR A 177 0.46 -8.62 1.93
N CYS A 178 1.35 -9.52 2.37
CA CYS A 178 2.77 -9.22 2.50
C CYS A 178 3.41 -8.96 1.13
N LYS A 179 3.14 -9.81 0.12
CA LYS A 179 3.66 -9.59 -1.25
C LYS A 179 3.21 -8.26 -1.85
N LEU A 180 1.96 -7.87 -1.59
CA LEU A 180 1.32 -6.64 -2.06
C LEU A 180 1.60 -5.41 -1.18
N ASP A 181 2.37 -5.58 -0.10
CA ASP A 181 2.78 -4.50 0.80
C ASP A 181 1.64 -3.71 1.43
N SER A 182 0.60 -4.41 1.89
CA SER A 182 -0.50 -3.77 2.62
C SER A 182 -0.46 -4.14 4.11
N PRO A 183 0.24 -3.36 4.95
CA PRO A 183 0.28 -3.60 6.39
C PRO A 183 -1.09 -3.40 7.05
N HIS A 184 -1.97 -2.55 6.48
CA HIS A 184 -3.30 -2.34 7.01
C HIS A 184 -4.22 -3.54 6.75
N ALA A 185 -4.22 -4.08 5.52
CA ALA A 185 -4.99 -5.28 5.21
C ALA A 185 -4.47 -6.48 6.02
N LEU A 186 -3.15 -6.58 6.19
CA LEU A 186 -2.51 -7.59 7.03
C LEU A 186 -3.00 -7.52 8.48
N ARG A 187 -3.06 -6.32 9.10
CA ARG A 187 -3.63 -6.16 10.45
C ARG A 187 -5.06 -6.70 10.56
N LEU A 188 -5.91 -6.42 9.57
CA LEU A 188 -7.29 -6.91 9.59
C LEU A 188 -7.37 -8.43 9.48
N LEU A 189 -6.60 -9.04 8.58
CA LEU A 189 -6.59 -10.49 8.44
C LEU A 189 -6.05 -11.17 9.70
N LEU A 190 -5.00 -10.62 10.30
CA LEU A 190 -4.44 -11.17 11.54
C LEU A 190 -5.38 -11.02 12.75
N SER A 191 -6.39 -10.14 12.67
CA SER A 191 -7.44 -10.08 13.71
C SER A 191 -8.40 -11.29 13.67
N GLN A 192 -8.39 -12.09 12.60
CA GLN A 192 -9.22 -13.30 12.45
C GLN A 192 -8.60 -14.56 13.07
N SER A 193 -7.74 -14.42 14.08
CA SER A 193 -7.05 -15.53 14.78
C SER A 193 -6.32 -16.51 13.83
N PRO A 194 -5.29 -16.06 13.12
CA PRO A 194 -4.48 -16.91 12.24
C PRO A 194 -3.71 -17.96 13.04
N THR A 195 -3.43 -19.09 12.40
CA THR A 195 -2.58 -20.16 12.90
C THR A 195 -1.11 -19.75 12.94
N GLU A 196 -0.31 -20.45 13.75
CA GLU A 196 1.13 -20.20 13.83
C GLU A 196 1.86 -20.41 12.50
N GLU A 197 1.44 -21.40 11.71
CA GLU A 197 2.03 -21.71 10.40
C GLU A 197 1.75 -20.62 9.37
N GLU A 198 0.55 -20.02 9.37
CA GLU A 198 0.22 -18.86 8.52
C GLU A 198 1.12 -17.66 8.84
N ILE A 199 1.34 -17.39 10.13
CA ILE A 199 2.23 -16.31 10.56
C ILE A 199 3.68 -16.57 10.11
N LYS A 200 4.18 -17.81 10.24
CA LYS A 200 5.54 -18.17 9.78
C LYS A 200 5.71 -17.94 8.27
N LYS A 201 4.75 -18.40 7.46
CA LYS A 201 4.75 -18.16 6.01
C LYS A 201 4.72 -16.67 5.68
N ALA A 202 3.87 -15.90 6.38
CA ALA A 202 3.78 -14.46 6.19
C ALA A 202 5.08 -13.73 6.54
N VAL A 203 5.75 -14.11 7.63
CA VAL A 203 7.06 -13.59 8.00
C VAL A 203 8.09 -13.91 6.91
N GLY A 204 8.13 -15.14 6.41
CA GLY A 204 8.99 -15.52 5.30
C GLY A 204 8.73 -14.68 4.03
N ALA A 205 7.46 -14.42 3.70
CA ALA A 205 7.09 -13.58 2.57
C ALA A 205 7.47 -12.10 2.78
N ALA A 206 7.26 -11.55 3.98
CA ALA A 206 7.64 -10.18 4.31
C ALA A 206 9.15 -9.97 4.21
N LEU A 207 9.94 -10.93 4.72
CA LEU A 207 11.40 -10.94 4.58
C LEU A 207 11.80 -11.04 3.11
N LYS A 208 11.35 -12.09 2.40
CA LYS A 208 11.71 -12.31 0.99
C LYS A 208 11.46 -11.09 0.09
N ASN A 209 10.39 -10.34 0.34
CA ASN A 209 10.01 -9.17 -0.47
C ASN A 209 10.50 -7.83 0.10
N ALA A 210 11.29 -7.81 1.19
CA ALA A 210 11.71 -6.59 1.91
C ALA A 210 10.54 -5.66 2.23
N ARG A 211 9.55 -6.17 2.99
CA ARG A 211 8.30 -5.48 3.36
C ARG A 211 8.31 -5.16 4.85
N PRO A 212 8.98 -4.09 5.28
CA PRO A 212 9.27 -3.90 6.69
C PRO A 212 8.06 -3.49 7.51
N GLU A 213 7.10 -2.75 6.94
CA GLU A 213 5.86 -2.37 7.63
C GLU A 213 5.02 -3.62 7.93
N CYS A 214 4.92 -4.54 6.97
CA CYS A 214 4.28 -5.84 7.17
C CYS A 214 5.01 -6.66 8.23
N LEU A 215 6.34 -6.66 8.23
CA LEU A 215 7.15 -7.35 9.24
C LEU A 215 6.93 -6.75 10.64
N ASP A 216 6.90 -5.42 10.79
CA ASP A 216 6.58 -4.75 12.06
C ASP A 216 5.20 -5.16 12.59
N VAL A 217 4.19 -5.27 11.71
CA VAL A 217 2.87 -5.78 12.09
C VAL A 217 2.95 -7.20 12.66
N LEU A 218 3.64 -8.11 11.96
CA LEU A 218 3.76 -9.51 12.34
C LEU A 218 4.53 -9.70 13.65
N LEU A 219 5.63 -8.95 13.82
CA LEU A 219 6.46 -9.01 15.02
C LEU A 219 5.74 -8.45 16.25
N ARG A 220 4.86 -7.46 16.10
CA ARG A 220 4.04 -6.93 17.21
C ARG A 220 3.02 -7.92 17.73
N LEU A 221 2.58 -8.85 16.90
CA LEU A 221 1.55 -9.84 17.25
C LEU A 221 2.12 -11.07 17.96
N LYS A 222 3.43 -11.33 17.87
CA LYS A 222 4.08 -12.45 18.55
C LYS A 222 5.08 -11.98 19.59
N THR A 223 4.86 -12.41 20.83
CA THR A 223 5.76 -12.19 21.96
C THR A 223 6.94 -13.17 21.99
N ASN A 224 6.91 -14.26 21.22
CA ASN A 224 7.98 -15.26 21.20
C ASN A 224 8.55 -15.48 19.79
N LEU A 225 9.59 -14.71 19.46
CA LEU A 225 10.29 -14.75 18.18
C LEU A 225 11.08 -16.04 17.95
N SER A 226 11.42 -16.76 19.02
CA SER A 226 12.26 -17.95 18.93
C SER A 226 11.58 -19.13 18.21
N SER A 227 10.25 -19.29 18.36
CA SER A 227 9.51 -20.37 17.67
C SER A 227 9.33 -20.10 16.17
N LEU A 228 9.40 -18.83 15.74
CA LEU A 228 9.24 -18.44 14.34
C LEU A 228 10.48 -18.78 13.50
N PHE A 229 11.65 -18.79 14.13
CA PHE A 229 12.93 -18.90 13.44
C PHE A 229 13.73 -20.12 13.92
N GLU A 230 13.04 -21.17 14.41
CA GLU A 230 13.66 -22.44 14.83
C GLU A 230 14.78 -22.24 15.87
N GLY A 231 14.60 -21.30 16.79
CA GLY A 231 15.58 -20.96 17.82
C GLY A 231 16.63 -19.92 17.38
N MET A 232 16.66 -19.52 16.10
CA MET A 232 17.47 -18.38 15.67
C MET A 232 16.83 -17.07 16.12
N ASN A 233 17.65 -16.05 16.35
CA ASN A 233 17.12 -14.70 16.53
C ASN A 233 16.82 -14.07 15.15
N LEU A 234 15.90 -13.08 15.13
CA LEU A 234 15.51 -12.37 13.90
C LEU A 234 16.73 -11.86 13.12
N TYR A 235 17.75 -11.40 13.84
CA TYR A 235 18.95 -10.81 13.28
C TYR A 235 19.86 -11.83 12.56
N HIS A 236 20.00 -13.06 13.07
CA HIS A 236 20.66 -14.13 12.33
C HIS A 236 19.91 -14.41 11.02
N VAL A 237 18.58 -14.29 11.03
CA VAL A 237 17.76 -14.45 9.82
C VAL A 237 17.94 -13.28 8.86
N LEU A 238 17.92 -12.00 9.28
CA LEU A 238 18.19 -10.93 8.31
C LEU A 238 19.65 -10.96 7.82
N TYR A 239 20.59 -11.42 8.67
CA TYR A 239 21.97 -11.65 8.26
C TYR A 239 22.06 -12.73 7.18
N SER A 240 21.43 -13.90 7.34
CA SER A 240 21.46 -14.94 6.32
C SER A 240 20.78 -14.49 5.01
N TYR A 241 19.70 -13.71 5.10
CA TYR A 241 19.08 -13.09 3.93
C TYR A 241 20.00 -12.05 3.28
N SER A 242 20.76 -11.27 4.06
CA SER A 242 21.72 -10.29 3.51
C SER A 242 22.82 -10.92 2.65
N LEU A 243 23.19 -12.17 2.94
CA LEU A 243 24.12 -12.94 2.12
C LEU A 243 23.50 -13.43 0.81
N SER A 244 22.17 -13.47 0.73
CA SER A 244 21.41 -14.04 -0.39
C SER A 244 20.73 -12.97 -1.27
N PHE A 245 20.47 -11.78 -0.73
CA PHE A 245 19.75 -10.68 -1.40
C PHE A 245 20.64 -9.46 -1.60
N ASP A 246 20.17 -8.48 -2.38
CA ASP A 246 20.96 -7.32 -2.76
C ASP A 246 21.13 -6.30 -1.60
N LYS A 247 22.15 -5.43 -1.72
CA LYS A 247 22.44 -4.37 -0.75
C LYS A 247 21.21 -3.47 -0.48
N LYS A 248 20.42 -3.17 -1.52
CA LYS A 248 19.21 -2.34 -1.40
C LYS A 248 18.08 -3.02 -0.63
N TRP A 249 17.91 -4.34 -0.74
CA TRP A 249 16.99 -5.12 0.10
C TRP A 249 17.37 -4.98 1.57
N TYR A 250 18.68 -5.10 1.85
CA TYR A 250 19.22 -5.03 3.21
C TYR A 250 19.02 -3.66 3.85
N GLU A 251 19.37 -2.59 3.13
CA GLU A 251 19.18 -1.19 3.58
C GLU A 251 17.71 -0.88 3.88
N ARG A 252 16.79 -1.27 2.99
CA ARG A 252 15.35 -1.03 3.15
C ARG A 252 14.78 -1.71 4.40
N LEU A 253 15.09 -2.99 4.59
CA LEU A 253 14.52 -3.75 5.68
C LEU A 253 15.07 -3.31 7.05
N LEU A 254 16.37 -2.99 7.12
CA LEU A 254 16.98 -2.53 8.37
C LEU A 254 16.61 -1.10 8.74
N ALA A 255 16.54 -0.17 7.78
CA ALA A 255 16.14 1.20 8.06
C ALA A 255 14.78 1.27 8.78
N VAL A 256 13.84 0.41 8.42
CA VAL A 256 12.50 0.45 9.01
C VAL A 256 12.39 -0.39 10.29
N THR A 257 13.09 -1.53 10.39
CA THR A 257 13.10 -2.35 11.61
C THR A 257 13.84 -1.67 12.78
N THR A 258 14.84 -0.83 12.48
CA THR A 258 15.56 -0.05 13.50
C THR A 258 14.79 1.17 14.00
N VAL A 259 13.90 1.77 13.19
CA VAL A 259 13.14 2.97 13.56
C VAL A 259 11.99 2.66 14.55
N LYS A 260 11.50 1.41 14.61
CA LYS A 260 10.29 1.08 15.39
C LYS A 260 10.41 -0.02 16.46
N SER A 261 11.57 -0.65 16.68
CA SER A 261 11.69 -1.77 17.65
C SER A 261 12.73 -1.59 18.76
N ARG A 262 12.38 -2.21 19.90
CA ARG A 262 12.97 -2.19 21.24
C ARG A 262 14.34 -2.88 21.31
N LYS A 263 15.01 -2.71 22.47
CA LYS A 263 16.31 -3.27 22.90
C LYS A 263 16.82 -4.45 22.05
N PHE A 264 17.98 -4.22 21.47
CA PHE A 264 18.77 -5.14 20.68
C PHE A 264 19.63 -5.98 21.64
N GLU A 265 19.71 -7.30 21.43
CA GLU A 265 20.57 -8.17 22.24
C GLU A 265 21.18 -9.30 21.38
N GLY A 266 22.49 -9.56 21.53
CA GLY A 266 23.12 -10.84 21.19
C GLY A 266 24.15 -10.89 20.04
N ILE A 267 24.53 -12.13 19.68
CA ILE A 267 25.62 -12.53 18.76
C ILE A 267 25.43 -12.00 17.32
N ALA A 268 24.20 -11.80 16.87
CA ALA A 268 23.93 -11.35 15.51
C ALA A 268 24.32 -9.89 15.24
N LEU A 269 24.29 -9.04 16.28
CA LEU A 269 24.81 -7.66 16.21
C LEU A 269 26.27 -7.64 15.75
N HIS A 270 27.04 -8.58 16.27
CA HIS A 270 28.46 -8.76 15.97
C HIS A 270 28.60 -9.26 14.52
N GLY A 271 27.77 -10.20 14.10
CA GLY A 271 27.70 -10.67 12.71
C GLY A 271 27.43 -9.56 11.69
N TYR A 272 26.54 -8.62 12.00
CA TYR A 272 26.28 -7.49 11.09
C TYR A 272 27.44 -6.50 11.01
N LEU A 273 28.08 -6.20 12.14
CA LEU A 273 29.23 -5.31 12.16
C LEU A 273 30.34 -5.87 11.25
N LYS A 274 30.52 -7.20 11.26
CA LYS A 274 31.46 -7.94 10.40
C LYS A 274 31.17 -7.83 8.88
N LEU A 275 29.96 -7.45 8.45
CA LEU A 275 29.66 -7.25 7.02
C LEU A 275 30.03 -5.87 6.49
N ILE A 276 30.30 -4.90 7.37
CA ILE A 276 30.61 -3.52 6.99
C ILE A 276 31.78 -3.45 5.99
N PRO A 277 32.90 -4.17 6.19
CA PRO A 277 34.01 -4.15 5.23
C PRO A 277 33.66 -4.71 3.85
N ARG A 278 32.68 -5.62 3.77
CA ARG A 278 32.27 -6.28 2.53
C ARG A 278 31.17 -5.53 1.79
N VAL A 279 30.22 -4.94 2.51
CA VAL A 279 28.97 -4.40 1.95
C VAL A 279 28.95 -2.86 1.96
N GLY A 280 29.72 -2.21 2.83
CA GLY A 280 29.75 -0.74 2.98
C GLY A 280 28.41 -0.20 3.45
N LEU A 281 28.05 -0.45 4.72
CA LEU A 281 26.75 -0.08 5.29
C LEU A 281 26.62 1.41 5.61
N GLU A 282 25.39 1.92 5.62
CA GLU A 282 25.09 3.32 5.95
C GLU A 282 25.49 3.67 7.40
N GLU A 283 26.02 4.87 7.59
CA GLU A 283 26.51 5.39 8.86
C GLU A 283 25.52 5.26 10.01
N LYS A 284 24.24 5.59 9.77
CA LYS A 284 23.17 5.50 10.77
C LYS A 284 22.93 4.07 11.24
N MET A 285 23.15 3.09 10.36
CA MET A 285 23.00 1.67 10.67
C MET A 285 24.14 1.18 11.56
N VAL A 286 25.37 1.56 11.24
CA VAL A 286 26.55 1.22 12.07
C VAL A 286 26.38 1.80 13.47
N LEU A 287 25.96 3.07 13.55
CA LEU A 287 25.65 3.73 14.82
C LEU A 287 24.55 3.02 15.60
N ALA A 288 23.47 2.57 14.94
CA ALA A 288 22.42 1.80 15.58
C ALA A 288 22.99 0.50 16.16
N LEU A 289 23.70 -0.30 15.37
CA LEU A 289 24.31 -1.56 15.82
C LEU A 289 25.23 -1.37 17.03
N LEU A 290 26.12 -0.37 16.99
CA LEU A 290 27.05 -0.05 18.08
C LEU A 290 26.34 0.44 19.35
N ARG A 291 25.35 1.34 19.22
CA ARG A 291 24.51 1.83 20.35
C ARG A 291 23.80 0.71 21.08
N HIS A 292 23.66 -0.41 20.40
CA HIS A 292 22.93 -1.58 20.83
C HIS A 292 23.82 -2.74 21.27
N GLY A 293 25.14 -2.51 21.39
CA GLY A 293 26.08 -3.45 21.99
C GLY A 293 26.73 -4.41 20.99
N ALA A 294 26.77 -4.07 19.70
CA ALA A 294 27.68 -4.74 18.78
C ALA A 294 29.13 -4.49 19.22
N ASP A 295 29.95 -5.55 19.27
CA ASP A 295 31.38 -5.45 19.60
C ASP A 295 32.14 -4.59 18.58
N PRO A 296 32.62 -3.39 18.95
CA PRO A 296 33.35 -2.51 18.05
C PRO A 296 34.73 -3.06 17.67
N ASP A 297 35.28 -3.99 18.44
CA ASP A 297 36.63 -4.53 18.26
C ASP A 297 36.67 -5.73 17.31
N CYS A 298 35.55 -6.05 16.65
CA CYS A 298 35.53 -7.13 15.69
C CYS A 298 36.43 -6.80 14.47
N TYR A 299 37.27 -7.76 14.07
CA TYR A 299 38.24 -7.59 12.98
C TYR A 299 37.90 -8.52 11.82
N VAL A 300 37.69 -7.96 10.62
CA VAL A 300 37.25 -8.72 9.43
C VAL A 300 37.92 -8.20 8.17
N ASP A 301 38.42 -9.11 7.35
CA ASP A 301 39.07 -8.83 6.06
C ASP A 301 40.15 -7.74 6.12
N GLY A 302 40.90 -7.68 7.21
CA GLY A 302 41.99 -6.72 7.39
C GLY A 302 41.56 -5.35 7.96
N HIS A 303 40.28 -5.19 8.30
CA HIS A 303 39.74 -3.92 8.75
C HIS A 303 38.90 -4.08 10.03
N TYR A 304 38.90 -3.03 10.84
CA TYR A 304 37.89 -2.87 11.89
C TYR A 304 36.69 -2.14 11.27
N PRO A 305 35.46 -2.67 11.38
CA PRO A 305 34.28 -1.98 10.88
C PRO A 305 34.12 -0.54 11.38
N ILE A 306 34.55 -0.27 12.62
CA ILE A 306 34.55 1.07 13.18
C ILE A 306 35.53 2.01 12.48
N THR A 307 36.68 1.53 11.98
CA THR A 307 37.62 2.38 11.24
C THR A 307 37.07 2.75 9.87
N ILE A 308 36.43 1.80 9.17
CA ILE A 308 35.74 2.07 7.90
C ILE A 308 34.64 3.12 8.07
N PHE A 309 33.87 3.00 9.16
CA PHE A 309 32.84 3.98 9.51
C PHE A 309 33.43 5.38 9.79
N VAL A 310 34.47 5.46 10.62
CA VAL A 310 35.13 6.74 10.95
C VAL A 310 35.76 7.37 9.71
N ASP A 311 36.41 6.60 8.84
CA ASP A 311 37.01 7.09 7.61
C ASP A 311 35.96 7.66 6.64
N SER A 312 34.80 7.01 6.52
CA SER A 312 33.65 7.51 5.75
C SER A 312 33.15 8.85 6.29
N LEU A 313 32.92 8.93 7.61
CA LEU A 313 32.43 10.14 8.27
C LEU A 313 33.39 11.32 8.08
N LEU A 314 34.71 11.07 8.19
CA LEU A 314 35.74 12.08 7.98
C LEU A 314 35.79 12.57 6.52
N GLN A 315 35.57 11.70 5.54
CA GLN A 315 35.47 12.11 4.13
C GLN A 315 34.26 13.01 3.88
N ASP A 316 33.10 12.69 4.46
CA ASP A 316 31.87 13.49 4.27
C ASP A 316 31.96 14.85 4.98
N LEU A 317 32.57 14.91 6.17
CA LEU A 317 32.89 16.18 6.84
C LEU A 317 33.90 17.02 6.05
N GLY A 318 34.89 16.39 5.43
CA GLY A 318 35.85 17.05 4.55
C GLY A 318 35.22 17.66 3.30
N ARG A 319 34.21 16.99 2.71
CA ARG A 319 33.45 17.50 1.56
C ARG A 319 32.54 18.68 1.93
N ASN A 320 31.86 18.61 3.07
CA ASN A 320 30.97 19.68 3.52
C ASN A 320 31.73 20.97 3.90
N ASN A 321 32.98 20.86 4.37
CA ASN A 321 33.84 22.02 4.64
C ASN A 321 34.36 22.72 3.37
N LEU A 322 34.31 22.08 2.19
CA LEU A 322 34.69 22.68 0.91
C LEU A 322 33.55 23.45 0.23
N HIS A 323 32.31 23.39 0.72
CA HIS A 323 31.16 24.14 0.18
C HIS A 323 30.66 25.25 1.14
N GLY A 324 31.25 25.40 2.33
CA GLY A 324 30.92 26.43 3.31
C GLY A 324 31.83 27.66 3.30
N TYR A 325 32.87 27.69 2.46
CA TYR A 325 33.79 28.83 2.35
C TYR A 325 34.00 29.21 0.89
N SER A 326 33.01 29.87 0.29
CA SER A 326 33.26 30.83 -0.79
C SER A 326 32.97 32.22 -0.23
N PHE A 327 34.02 32.88 0.25
CA PHE A 327 34.04 34.34 0.39
C PHE A 327 34.23 34.99 -0.98
#